data_AF-A0A7N8X6Y8-F1
#
_entry.id   AF-A0A7N8X6Y8-F1
#
_cell.length_a   1.000
_cell.length_b   1.000
_cell.length_c   1.000
_cell.angle_alpha   90.00
_cell.angle_beta   90.00
_cell.angle_gamma   90.00
#
_symmetry.space_group_name_H-M   'P 1'
#
loop_
_entity.id
_entity.type
_entity.pdbx_description
1 polymer ?
#
loop_
_entity_poly.entity_id
_entity_poly.type
_entity_poly.pdbx_seq_one_letter_code
_entity_poly.pdbx_strand_id
1 'polypeptide(L)'
;MEQCYRIAILMFLLTGYLQANPIKTCFNINDLHINYLRENVNCGQGVNFTSPTNVQGQCYAAALKCFTEGLEHANSECTDEEERIIDSLNALEKAKCLQTAQKDSSECKWETEGSRKQFADFVTDLEKFVQLVNNNLRSIK
;
A
#
# COMPACT_ATOMS: atom_id res chain seq x y z
N MET A 1 49.59 -2.27 16.09
CA MET A 1 48.51 -1.63 16.88
C MET A 1 47.90 -0.40 16.20
N GLU A 2 48.69 0.44 15.53
CA GLU A 2 48.20 1.70 14.91
C GLU A 2 47.20 1.49 13.75
N GLN A 3 47.39 0.46 12.93
CA GLN A 3 46.51 0.19 11.78
C GLN A 3 45.11 -0.27 12.18
N CYS A 4 44.99 -1.10 13.22
CA CYS A 4 43.68 -1.55 13.73
C CYS A 4 42.86 -0.39 14.31
N TYR A 5 43.54 0.57 14.95
CA TYR A 5 42.90 1.78 15.48
C TYR A 5 42.34 2.69 14.38
N ARG A 6 43.08 2.86 13.28
CA ARG A 6 42.61 3.66 12.13
C ARG A 6 41.38 3.06 11.45
N ILE A 7 41.34 1.73 11.31
CA ILE A 7 40.19 1.03 10.73
C ILE A 7 38.97 1.17 11.64
N ALA A 8 39.14 1.05 12.97
CA ALA A 8 38.04 1.19 13.92
C ALA A 8 37.44 2.61 13.90
N ILE A 9 38.27 3.66 13.81
CA ILE A 9 37.79 5.05 13.71
C ILE A 9 37.02 5.28 12.41
N LEU A 10 37.53 4.75 11.28
CA LEU A 10 36.84 4.86 9.99
C LEU A 10 35.49 4.12 9.98
N MET A 11 35.44 2.92 10.56
CA MET A 11 34.19 2.17 10.73
C MET A 11 33.19 2.93 11.62
N PHE A 12 33.65 3.53 12.72
CA PHE A 12 32.80 4.29 13.64
C PHE A 12 32.25 5.57 13.01
N LEU A 13 33.05 6.26 12.20
CA LEU A 13 32.58 7.40 11.43
C LEU A 13 31.56 6.95 10.37
N LEU A 14 31.84 5.88 9.63
CA LEU A 14 30.90 5.33 8.65
C LEU A 14 29.56 4.92 9.29
N THR A 15 29.56 4.23 10.43
CA THR A 15 28.32 3.86 11.12
C THR A 15 27.57 5.06 11.69
N GLY A 16 28.27 6.12 12.11
CA GLY A 16 27.67 7.39 12.53
C GLY A 16 27.01 8.15 11.37
N TYR A 17 27.63 8.17 10.19
CA TYR A 17 27.08 8.81 8.99
C TYR A 17 25.99 7.97 8.30
N LEU A 18 26.01 6.64 8.46
CA LEU A 18 24.97 5.73 7.97
C LEU A 18 23.78 5.58 8.93
N GLN A 19 23.52 6.58 9.80
CA GLN A 19 22.21 6.65 10.45
C GLN A 19 21.14 6.95 9.38
N ALA A 20 20.68 5.88 8.73
CA ALA A 20 19.55 5.90 7.83
C ALA A 20 18.33 6.29 8.66
N ASN A 21 17.93 7.55 8.58
CA ASN A 21 16.61 7.94 9.06
C ASN A 21 15.60 7.20 8.17
N PRO A 22 14.83 6.23 8.71
CA PRO A 22 13.86 5.52 7.91
C PRO A 22 12.89 6.57 7.35
N ILE A 23 12.69 6.56 6.04
CA ILE A 23 11.69 7.39 5.41
C ILE A 23 10.35 6.94 6.01
N LYS A 24 9.68 7.84 6.74
CA LYS A 24 8.35 7.57 7.26
C LYS A 24 7.38 7.43 6.08
N THR A 25 7.08 6.20 5.70
CA THR A 25 5.99 5.86 4.79
C THR A 25 4.85 5.26 5.59
N CYS A 26 3.61 5.39 5.09
CA CYS A 26 2.47 4.73 5.71
C CYS A 26 2.47 3.23 5.43
N PHE A 27 2.74 2.93 4.16
CA PHE A 27 2.81 1.59 3.64
C PHE A 27 4.24 1.32 3.21
N ASN A 28 4.71 0.11 3.48
CA ASN A 28 5.84 -0.44 2.77
C ASN A 28 5.29 -1.09 1.50
N ILE A 29 5.55 -0.48 0.34
CA ILE A 29 5.05 -0.99 -0.96
C ILE A 29 5.53 -2.42 -1.22
N ASN A 30 6.71 -2.78 -0.69
CA ASN A 30 7.23 -4.13 -0.84
C ASN A 30 6.38 -5.15 -0.06
N ASP A 31 5.80 -4.78 1.09
CA ASP A 31 4.98 -5.70 1.88
C ASP A 31 3.62 -5.99 1.23
N LEU A 32 3.20 -5.16 0.27
CA LEU A 32 1.97 -5.33 -0.50
C LEU A 32 2.13 -6.27 -1.71
N HIS A 33 3.36 -6.66 -2.06
CA HIS A 33 3.63 -7.61 -3.14
C HIS A 33 2.80 -7.37 -4.43
N ILE A 34 2.59 -6.11 -4.81
CA ILE A 34 1.64 -5.69 -5.86
C ILE A 34 1.85 -6.44 -7.19
N ASN A 35 3.10 -6.69 -7.57
CA ASN A 35 3.41 -7.44 -8.80
C ASN A 35 2.91 -8.89 -8.70
N TYR A 36 3.12 -9.55 -7.57
CA TYR A 36 2.66 -10.92 -7.33
C TYR A 36 1.13 -10.99 -7.22
N LEU A 37 0.47 -10.00 -6.63
CA LEU A 37 -0.99 -9.90 -6.68
C LEU A 37 -1.48 -9.90 -8.13
N ARG A 38 -0.88 -9.07 -8.99
CA ARG A 38 -1.30 -8.94 -10.39
C ARG A 38 -1.05 -10.21 -11.21
N GLU A 39 0.05 -10.93 -10.94
CA GLU A 39 0.50 -12.08 -11.73
C GLU A 39 -0.08 -13.42 -11.25
N ASN A 40 -0.24 -13.60 -9.94
CA ASN A 40 -0.54 -14.91 -9.35
C ASN A 40 -2.01 -15.08 -8.94
N VAL A 41 -2.78 -13.99 -8.85
CA VAL A 41 -4.21 -14.06 -8.55
C VAL A 41 -4.99 -14.14 -9.85
N ASN A 42 -5.80 -15.20 -9.98
CA ASN A 42 -6.63 -15.41 -11.15
C ASN A 42 -8.12 -15.32 -10.80
N CYS A 43 -8.82 -14.35 -11.37
CA CYS A 43 -10.26 -14.17 -11.16
C CYS A 43 -11.04 -14.70 -12.36
N GLY A 44 -12.13 -15.42 -12.09
CA GLY A 44 -13.00 -15.95 -13.13
C GLY A 44 -13.64 -14.86 -14.01
N GLN A 45 -14.12 -15.25 -15.19
CA GLN A 45 -14.86 -14.35 -16.08
C GLN A 45 -16.16 -13.89 -15.39
N GLY A 46 -16.32 -12.57 -15.21
CA GLY A 46 -17.51 -11.97 -14.59
C GLY A 46 -17.28 -11.36 -13.20
N VAL A 47 -16.15 -11.65 -12.56
CA VAL A 47 -15.74 -10.97 -11.32
C VAL A 47 -15.28 -9.56 -11.68
N ASN A 48 -15.90 -8.56 -11.08
CA ASN A 48 -15.63 -7.16 -11.36
C ASN A 48 -15.38 -6.40 -10.08
N PHE A 49 -14.40 -5.50 -10.13
CA PHE A 49 -13.99 -4.69 -9.00
C PHE A 49 -14.32 -3.24 -9.25
N THR A 50 -14.50 -2.50 -8.17
CA THR A 50 -14.61 -1.04 -8.19
C THR A 50 -13.46 -0.49 -7.37
N SER A 51 -12.81 0.54 -7.88
CA SER A 51 -11.74 1.26 -7.16
C SER A 51 -12.03 2.75 -7.17
N PRO A 52 -11.71 3.46 -6.08
CA PRO A 52 -11.92 4.90 -6.01
C PRO A 52 -10.96 5.62 -6.95
N THR A 53 -11.46 6.61 -7.69
CA THR A 53 -10.67 7.48 -8.57
C THR A 53 -10.51 8.87 -7.94
N ASN A 54 -9.41 9.57 -8.26
CA ASN A 54 -9.15 10.95 -7.83
C ASN A 54 -9.28 11.18 -6.31
N VAL A 55 -8.74 10.27 -5.52
CA VAL A 55 -8.86 10.28 -4.06
C VAL A 55 -8.21 11.53 -3.46
N GLN A 56 -8.99 12.31 -2.72
CA GLN A 56 -8.51 13.47 -1.96
C GLN A 56 -7.99 13.05 -0.57
N GLY A 57 -7.12 13.88 0.01
CA GLY A 57 -6.48 13.59 1.30
C GLY A 57 -7.45 13.26 2.44
N GLN A 58 -8.58 13.96 2.54
CA GLN A 58 -9.60 13.67 3.56
C GLN A 58 -10.33 12.33 3.33
N CYS A 59 -10.20 11.73 2.15
CA CYS A 59 -10.87 10.48 1.77
C CYS A 59 -9.95 9.26 1.80
N TYR A 60 -8.70 9.37 2.27
CA TYR A 60 -7.78 8.22 2.30
C TYR A 60 -8.28 7.05 3.14
N ALA A 61 -8.92 7.30 4.28
CA ALA A 61 -9.49 6.22 5.09
C ALA A 61 -10.64 5.51 4.37
N ALA A 62 -11.51 6.26 3.70
CA ALA A 62 -12.63 5.72 2.94
C ALA A 62 -12.16 4.94 1.70
N ALA A 63 -11.16 5.47 1.00
CA ALA A 63 -10.53 4.80 -0.14
C ALA A 63 -9.80 3.52 0.27
N LEU A 64 -9.05 3.55 1.38
CA LEU A 64 -8.41 2.36 1.95
C LEU A 64 -9.45 1.28 2.22
N LYS A 65 -10.57 1.64 2.88
CA LYS A 65 -11.67 0.71 3.14
C LYS A 65 -12.22 0.10 1.85
N CYS A 66 -12.41 0.89 0.80
CA CYS A 66 -12.87 0.39 -0.50
C CYS A 66 -11.89 -0.63 -1.12
N PHE A 67 -10.57 -0.39 -1.01
CA PHE A 67 -9.57 -1.36 -1.47
C PHE A 67 -9.52 -2.62 -0.59
N THR A 68 -9.66 -2.49 0.73
CA THR A 68 -9.75 -3.64 1.65
C THR A 68 -10.96 -4.51 1.31
N GLU A 69 -12.15 -3.93 1.16
CA GLU A 69 -13.36 -4.64 0.77
C GLU A 69 -13.22 -5.29 -0.63
N GLY A 70 -12.54 -4.61 -1.56
CA GLY A 70 -12.25 -5.16 -2.89
C GLY A 70 -11.32 -6.37 -2.85
N LEU A 71 -10.30 -6.36 -1.98
CA LEU A 71 -9.41 -7.52 -1.77
C LEU A 71 -10.12 -8.65 -1.02
N GLU A 72 -10.98 -8.36 -0.04
CA GLU A 72 -11.83 -9.38 0.61
C GLU A 72 -12.75 -10.06 -0.41
N HIS A 73 -13.34 -9.30 -1.32
CA HIS A 73 -14.13 -9.85 -2.42
C HIS A 73 -13.28 -10.71 -3.37
N ALA A 74 -12.06 -10.27 -3.69
CA ALA A 74 -11.14 -11.07 -4.49
C ALA A 74 -10.77 -12.39 -3.78
N ASN A 75 -10.60 -12.35 -2.45
CA ASN A 75 -10.28 -13.53 -1.66
C ASN A 75 -11.39 -14.60 -1.71
N SER A 76 -12.65 -14.19 -1.89
CA SER A 76 -13.78 -15.11 -2.02
C SER A 76 -14.02 -15.61 -3.45
N GLU A 77 -13.71 -14.79 -4.46
CA GLU A 77 -14.11 -15.07 -5.86
C GLU A 77 -12.95 -15.44 -6.79
N CYS A 78 -11.70 -15.20 -6.37
CA CYS A 78 -10.51 -15.45 -7.17
C CYS A 78 -9.69 -16.61 -6.60
N THR A 79 -8.90 -17.24 -7.46
CA THR A 79 -7.92 -18.26 -7.05
C THR A 79 -6.60 -17.57 -6.72
N ASP A 80 -6.06 -17.86 -5.55
CA ASP A 80 -4.82 -17.32 -5.02
C ASP A 80 -4.07 -18.43 -4.25
N GLU A 81 -3.29 -19.23 -4.97
CA GLU A 81 -2.61 -20.41 -4.41
C GLU A 81 -1.51 -20.05 -3.41
N GLU A 82 -1.02 -18.81 -3.45
CA GLU A 82 0.10 -18.34 -2.62
C GLU A 82 -0.36 -17.37 -1.51
N GLU A 83 -1.66 -17.26 -1.26
CA GLU A 83 -2.26 -16.42 -0.21
C GLU A 83 -1.84 -14.92 -0.31
N ARG A 84 -1.54 -14.44 -1.51
CA ARG A 84 -1.10 -13.06 -1.78
C ARG A 84 -2.14 -12.02 -1.38
N ILE A 85 -3.42 -12.33 -1.53
CA ILE A 85 -4.54 -11.47 -1.13
C ILE A 85 -4.55 -11.31 0.38
N ILE A 86 -4.37 -12.40 1.13
CA ILE A 86 -4.32 -12.38 2.60
C ILE A 86 -3.09 -11.61 3.10
N ASP A 87 -1.92 -11.84 2.50
CA ASP A 87 -0.70 -11.08 2.80
C ASP A 87 -0.93 -9.57 2.61
N SER A 88 -1.59 -9.21 1.51
CA SER A 88 -1.88 -7.81 1.16
C SER A 88 -2.90 -7.18 2.10
N LEU A 89 -3.95 -7.90 2.49
CA LEU A 89 -4.91 -7.47 3.50
C LEU A 89 -4.21 -7.19 4.84
N ASN A 90 -3.36 -8.12 5.28
CA ASN A 90 -2.57 -7.97 6.50
C ASN A 90 -1.63 -6.74 6.44
N ALA A 91 -1.07 -6.44 5.26
CA ALA A 91 -0.24 -5.26 5.06
C ALA A 91 -1.06 -3.96 5.14
N LEU A 92 -2.27 -3.94 4.57
CA LEU A 92 -3.17 -2.79 4.63
C LEU A 92 -3.69 -2.52 6.04
N GLU A 93 -4.04 -3.54 6.82
CA GLU A 93 -4.50 -3.39 8.21
C GLU A 93 -3.43 -2.75 9.12
N LYS A 94 -2.16 -3.09 8.88
CA LYS A 94 -1.02 -2.55 9.63
C LYS A 94 -0.73 -1.08 9.33
N ALA A 95 -1.44 -0.45 8.38
CA ALA A 95 -1.27 0.95 8.02
C ALA A 95 -1.84 1.91 9.08
N LYS A 96 -1.11 2.05 10.19
CA LYS A 96 -1.49 2.89 11.34
C LYS A 96 -1.70 4.37 10.99
N CYS A 97 -1.11 4.87 9.90
CA CYS A 97 -1.18 6.29 9.55
C CYS A 97 -2.58 6.74 9.10
N LEU A 98 -3.44 5.81 8.65
CA LEU A 98 -4.80 6.11 8.17
C LEU A 98 -5.88 5.78 9.21
N GLN A 99 -5.53 5.09 10.30
CA GLN A 99 -6.47 4.71 11.38
C GLN A 99 -7.00 5.92 12.16
N THR A 100 -6.29 7.05 12.16
CA THR A 100 -6.71 8.30 12.84
C THR A 100 -7.57 9.23 11.98
N ALA A 101 -7.79 8.91 10.70
CA ALA A 101 -8.46 9.79 9.74
C ALA A 101 -9.96 9.47 9.55
N GLN A 102 -10.63 9.08 10.63
CA GLN A 102 -12.08 8.81 10.64
C GLN A 102 -12.85 10.13 10.67
N LYS A 103 -12.82 10.89 9.56
CA LYS A 103 -13.78 11.98 9.30
C LYS A 103 -14.91 11.46 8.42
N ASP A 104 -16.11 11.97 8.67
CA ASP A 104 -17.37 11.54 8.05
C ASP A 104 -17.22 11.21 6.56
N SER A 105 -17.38 9.92 6.22
CA SER A 105 -17.18 9.41 4.86
C SER A 105 -18.31 9.81 3.89
N SER A 106 -19.27 10.62 4.34
CA SER A 106 -20.45 11.02 3.56
C SER A 106 -20.12 11.97 2.41
N GLU A 107 -18.98 12.67 2.47
CA GLU A 107 -18.49 13.55 1.41
C GLU A 107 -17.60 12.83 0.37
N CYS A 108 -17.11 11.62 0.69
CA CYS A 108 -16.26 10.84 -0.20
C CYS A 108 -17.10 10.05 -1.20
N LYS A 109 -17.48 10.71 -2.30
CA LYS A 109 -18.16 10.07 -3.43
C LYS A 109 -17.15 9.82 -4.54
N TRP A 110 -17.06 8.56 -4.97
CA TRP A 110 -16.32 8.15 -6.16
C TRP A 110 -17.29 7.56 -7.18
N GLU A 111 -16.91 7.64 -8.46
CA GLU A 111 -17.71 7.14 -9.57
C GLU A 111 -17.82 5.61 -9.49
N THR A 112 -18.89 5.12 -8.86
CA THR A 112 -19.24 3.69 -8.76
C THR A 112 -19.96 3.17 -10.00
N GLU A 113 -20.69 4.03 -10.71
CA GLU A 113 -21.47 3.64 -11.88
C GLU A 113 -20.63 3.73 -13.16
N GLY A 114 -19.99 2.61 -13.51
CA GLY A 114 -19.39 2.40 -14.83
C GLY A 114 -17.94 1.90 -14.84
N SER A 115 -17.26 1.90 -13.70
CA SER A 115 -15.84 1.55 -13.59
C SER A 115 -15.61 0.09 -13.19
N ARG A 116 -16.44 -0.85 -13.69
CA ARG A 116 -16.21 -2.28 -13.50
C ARG A 116 -14.86 -2.65 -14.11
N LYS A 117 -13.92 -3.02 -13.27
CA LYS A 117 -12.53 -3.30 -13.62
C LYS A 117 -12.22 -4.77 -13.44
N GLN A 118 -11.30 -5.26 -14.27
CA GLN A 118 -10.64 -6.52 -14.01
C GLN A 118 -9.71 -6.38 -12.81
N PHE A 119 -9.37 -7.51 -12.18
CA PHE A 119 -8.53 -7.52 -10.98
C PHE A 119 -7.19 -6.81 -11.19
N ALA A 120 -6.54 -7.01 -12.35
CA ALA A 120 -5.26 -6.36 -12.66
C ALA A 120 -5.34 -4.81 -12.66
N ASP A 121 -6.45 -4.25 -13.14
CA ASP A 121 -6.68 -2.80 -13.14
C ASP A 121 -6.96 -2.30 -11.71
N PHE A 122 -7.74 -3.07 -10.94
CA PHE A 122 -7.99 -2.80 -9.52
C PHE A 122 -6.69 -2.76 -8.71
N VAL A 123 -5.82 -3.76 -8.87
CA VAL A 123 -4.49 -3.82 -8.21
C VAL A 123 -3.61 -2.64 -8.63
N THR A 124 -3.68 -2.23 -9.89
CA THR A 124 -2.95 -1.05 -10.38
C THR A 124 -3.43 0.24 -9.72
N ASP A 125 -4.71 0.37 -9.45
CA ASP A 125 -5.23 1.53 -8.73
C ASP A 125 -4.90 1.49 -7.23
N LEU A 126 -4.86 0.30 -6.63
CA LEU A 126 -4.35 0.12 -5.26
C LEU A 126 -2.89 0.59 -5.17
N GLU A 127 -2.05 0.22 -6.14
CA GLU A 127 -0.66 0.66 -6.22
C GLU A 127 -0.56 2.19 -6.26
N LYS A 128 -1.33 2.83 -7.14
CA LYS A 128 -1.37 4.30 -7.26
C LYS A 128 -1.82 4.95 -5.96
N PHE A 129 -2.84 4.39 -5.31
CA PHE A 129 -3.34 4.90 -4.03
C PHE A 129 -2.26 4.85 -2.94
N VAL A 130 -1.57 3.71 -2.81
CA VAL A 130 -0.49 3.54 -1.82
C VAL A 130 0.65 4.53 -2.08
N GLN A 131 1.04 4.71 -3.35
CA GLN A 131 2.04 5.70 -3.74
C GLN A 131 1.58 7.13 -3.40
N LEU A 132 0.31 7.46 -3.68
CA LEU A 132 -0.28 8.76 -3.37
C LEU A 132 -0.22 9.06 -1.86
N VAL A 133 -0.63 8.12 -1.02
CA VAL A 133 -0.60 8.28 0.45
C VAL A 133 0.85 8.48 0.93
N ASN A 134 1.77 7.63 0.46
CA ASN A 134 3.17 7.72 0.83
C ASN A 134 3.82 9.04 0.39
N ASN A 135 3.50 9.55 -0.80
CA ASN A 135 4.04 10.81 -1.30
C ASN A 135 3.49 12.02 -0.53
N ASN A 136 2.19 12.03 -0.21
CA ASN A 136 1.60 13.13 0.56
C ASN A 136 2.09 13.19 2.01
N LEU A 137 2.44 12.06 2.61
CA LEU A 137 3.06 12.04 3.93
C LEU A 137 4.52 12.51 3.91
N ARG A 138 5.22 12.34 2.78
CA ARG A 138 6.58 12.88 2.59
C ARG A 138 6.59 14.40 2.45
N SER A 139 5.53 15.01 1.92
CA SER A 139 5.44 16.46 1.71
C SER A 139 5.05 17.27 2.95
N ILE A 140 4.72 16.63 4.09
CA ILE A 140 4.43 17.32 5.36
C ILE A 140 5.73 17.57 6.16
N LYS A 141 6.86 17.82 5.45
CA LYS A 141 8.16 18.15 6.04
C LYS A 141 8.59 19.56 5.66
#